data_AF-A0A8H3L331-F1
#
_entry.id   AF-A0A8H3L331-F1
#
_cell.length_a   1.000
_cell.length_b   1.000
_cell.length_c   1.000
_cell.angle_alpha   90.00
_cell.angle_beta   90.00
_cell.angle_gamma   90.00
#
_symmetry.space_group_name_H-M   'P 1'
#
loop_
_entity.id
_entity.type
_entity.pdbx_description
1 polymer ?
#
loop_
_entity_poly.entity_id
_entity_poly.type
_entity_poly.pdbx_seq_one_letter_code
_entity_poly.pdbx_strand_id
1 'polypeptide(L)'
;MRKLNTTNSYSRILLTHVLLYRPQNTNCGPLRQKSQPINQGAGHQYQNLIVESLSNEIIDNIKPSLILSGDDHDYWEIRHGEIPEISVNTFSFAMVTTFV
;
A
#
# COMPACT_ATOMS: atom_id res chain seq x y z
N MET A 1 18.34 29.77 -5.30
CA MET A 1 16.99 29.20 -5.08
C MET A 1 16.92 28.77 -3.61
N ARG A 2 15.98 29.32 -2.82
CA ARG A 2 15.85 28.99 -1.38
C ARG A 2 15.31 27.56 -1.25
N LYS A 3 16.09 26.66 -0.62
CA LYS A 3 15.59 25.39 -0.10
C LYS A 3 14.59 25.72 1.01
N LEU A 4 13.30 25.45 0.80
CA LEU A 4 12.30 25.50 1.85
C LEU A 4 12.54 24.29 2.76
N ASN A 5 13.15 24.51 3.94
CA ASN A 5 13.17 23.53 5.01
C ASN A 5 11.76 23.45 5.60
N THR A 6 10.92 22.60 5.02
CA THR A 6 9.60 22.28 5.55
C THR A 6 9.76 21.23 6.65
N THR A 7 10.08 21.67 7.87
CA THR A 7 9.77 20.87 9.06
C THR A 7 8.25 20.88 9.20
N ASN A 8 7.58 19.99 8.45
CA ASN A 8 6.14 19.87 8.46
C ASN A 8 5.70 19.44 9.87
N SER A 9 5.07 20.36 10.60
CA SER A 9 4.70 20.17 12.02
C SER A 9 3.60 19.12 12.22
N TYR A 10 2.98 18.64 11.14
CA TYR A 10 1.87 17.71 11.20
C TYR A 10 2.22 16.37 10.55
N SER A 11 1.81 15.31 11.23
CA SER A 11 1.86 13.94 10.73
C SER A 11 0.99 13.81 9.48
N ARG A 12 1.54 13.28 8.38
CA ARG A 12 0.81 13.10 7.11
C ARG A 12 0.42 11.64 6.94
N ILE A 13 -0.86 11.39 6.66
CA ILE A 13 -1.36 10.06 6.30
C ILE A 13 -1.58 10.05 4.78
N LEU A 14 -1.00 9.06 4.10
CA LEU A 14 -1.21 8.85 2.67
C LEU A 14 -2.33 7.83 2.46
N LEU A 15 -3.36 8.23 1.73
CA LEU A 15 -4.43 7.32 1.29
C LEU A 15 -4.24 7.06 -0.21
N THR A 16 -4.16 5.79 -0.59
CA THR A 16 -4.12 5.36 -2.00
C THR A 16 -5.10 4.22 -2.21
N HIS A 17 -5.68 4.11 -3.41
CA HIS A 17 -6.49 2.93 -3.71
C HIS A 17 -5.59 1.73 -4.00
N VAL A 18 -4.69 1.88 -4.98
CA VAL A 18 -3.70 0.89 -5.40
C VAL A 18 -2.53 0.87 -4.42
N LEU A 19 -2.09 -0.33 -4.07
CA LEU A 19 -0.98 -0.59 -3.16
C LEU A 19 0.34 -0.04 -3.71
N LEU A 20 1.26 0.35 -2.83
CA LEU A 20 2.61 0.75 -3.27
C LEU A 20 3.46 -0.48 -3.65
N TYR A 21 4.48 -0.21 -4.46
CA TYR A 21 5.43 -1.21 -4.94
C TYR A 21 5.99 -2.07 -3.80
N ARG A 22 6.22 -3.35 -4.09
CA ARG A 22 6.95 -4.28 -3.23
C ARG A 22 7.65 -5.34 -4.07
N PRO A 23 8.77 -5.91 -3.59
CA PRO A 23 9.42 -7.03 -4.25
C PRO A 23 8.49 -8.23 -4.43
N GLN A 24 8.78 -9.06 -5.43
CA GLN A 24 8.06 -10.32 -5.62
C GLN A 24 8.17 -11.21 -4.38
N ASN A 25 7.10 -11.95 -4.09
CA ASN A 25 7.02 -12.86 -2.94
C ASN A 25 7.21 -12.19 -1.57
N THR A 26 6.95 -10.88 -1.47
CA THR A 26 6.96 -10.18 -0.17
C THR A 26 5.94 -10.84 0.78
N ASN A 27 6.35 -11.11 2.02
CA ASN A 27 5.46 -11.64 3.04
C ASN A 27 4.49 -10.55 3.52
N CYS A 28 3.24 -10.94 3.71
CA CYS A 28 2.10 -10.09 3.99
C CYS A 28 1.80 -9.88 5.47
N GLY A 29 2.58 -10.53 6.33
CA GLY A 29 2.27 -10.63 7.75
C GLY A 29 1.21 -11.71 8.02
N PRO A 30 0.99 -12.02 9.31
CA PRO A 30 0.20 -13.17 9.73
C PRO A 30 -1.31 -13.01 9.55
N LEU A 31 -1.79 -11.79 9.26
CA LEU A 31 -3.22 -11.47 9.19
C LEU A 31 -3.81 -11.51 7.77
N ARG A 32 -2.99 -11.83 6.75
CA ARG A 32 -3.48 -12.04 5.38
C ARG A 32 -4.41 -13.25 5.33
N GLN A 33 -5.54 -13.13 4.63
CA GLN A 33 -6.47 -14.24 4.43
C GLN A 33 -6.05 -15.15 3.27
N LYS A 34 -5.59 -14.56 2.16
CA LYS A 34 -5.07 -15.31 1.01
C LYS A 34 -3.69 -15.89 1.35
N SER A 35 -3.41 -17.13 0.93
CA SER A 35 -2.10 -17.77 1.13
C SER A 35 -1.01 -17.28 0.18
N GLN A 36 -1.39 -16.59 -0.89
CA GLN A 36 -0.49 -16.20 -1.98
C GLN A 36 -0.04 -14.73 -1.84
N PRO A 37 1.24 -14.42 -2.10
CA PRO A 37 1.72 -13.05 -2.17
C PRO A 37 1.16 -12.34 -3.40
N ILE A 38 1.07 -11.01 -3.34
CA ILE A 38 0.76 -10.19 -4.51
C ILE A 38 2.05 -9.94 -5.30
N ASN A 39 2.05 -10.33 -6.57
CA ASN A 39 3.13 -10.04 -7.50
C ASN A 39 2.70 -8.90 -8.42
N GLN A 40 3.63 -8.02 -8.77
CA GLN A 40 3.32 -6.89 -9.65
C GLN A 40 2.79 -7.39 -11.01
N GLY A 41 1.64 -6.86 -11.39
CA GLY A 41 0.89 -7.22 -12.58
C GLY A 41 0.17 -6.01 -13.17
N ALA A 42 0.16 -5.95 -14.49
CA ALA A 42 -0.45 -4.87 -15.26
C ALA A 42 -1.25 -5.46 -16.42
N GLY A 43 -2.31 -4.76 -16.83
CA GLY A 43 -3.14 -5.11 -17.97
C GLY A 43 -3.74 -3.85 -18.60
N HIS A 44 -4.58 -4.03 -19.62
CA HIS A 44 -5.30 -2.92 -20.20
C HIS A 44 -6.14 -2.22 -19.13
N GLN A 45 -5.81 -0.95 -18.82
CA GLN A 45 -6.47 -0.13 -17.79
C GLN A 45 -6.43 -0.72 -16.36
N TYR A 46 -5.51 -1.64 -16.06
CA TYR A 46 -5.39 -2.25 -14.73
C TYR A 46 -3.94 -2.32 -14.27
N GLN A 47 -3.72 -2.02 -12.99
CA GLN A 47 -2.43 -2.13 -12.32
C GLN A 47 -2.69 -2.46 -10.85
N ASN A 48 -2.12 -3.55 -10.34
CA ASN A 48 -2.37 -4.01 -8.97
C ASN A 48 -1.44 -3.40 -7.91
N LEU A 49 -0.26 -2.93 -8.33
CA LEU A 49 0.73 -2.24 -7.51
C LEU A 49 1.24 -1.01 -8.27
N ILE A 50 1.34 0.14 -7.60
CA ILE A 50 2.04 1.32 -8.14
C ILE A 50 3.49 0.93 -8.44
N VAL A 51 4.02 1.38 -9.57
CA VAL A 51 5.41 1.07 -9.97
C VAL A 51 6.42 1.64 -8.97
N GLU A 52 7.59 1.01 -8.88
CA GLU A 52 8.63 1.36 -7.89
C GLU A 52 9.03 2.83 -7.93
N SER A 53 9.31 3.37 -9.11
CA SER A 53 9.73 4.76 -9.29
C SER A 53 8.70 5.74 -8.75
N LEU A 54 7.42 5.54 -9.09
CA LEU A 54 6.33 6.40 -8.64
C LEU A 54 6.03 6.21 -7.15
N SER A 55 6.15 5.00 -6.63
CA SER A 55 6.00 4.74 -5.19
C SER A 55 7.04 5.51 -4.37
N ASN A 56 8.31 5.47 -4.82
CA ASN A 56 9.40 6.20 -4.19
C ASN A 56 9.20 7.71 -4.30
N GLU A 57 8.81 8.22 -5.48
CA GLU A 57 8.51 9.64 -5.66
C GLU A 57 7.39 10.13 -4.73
N ILE A 58 6.31 9.35 -4.59
CA ILE A 58 5.21 9.65 -3.68
C ILE A 58 5.70 9.71 -2.24
N ILE A 59 6.47 8.70 -1.79
CA ILE A 59 7.00 8.63 -0.42
C ILE A 59 7.95 9.80 -0.14
N ASP A 60 8.87 10.11 -1.05
CA ASP A 60 9.89 11.14 -0.86
C ASP A 60 9.30 12.56 -0.79
N ASN A 61 8.26 12.83 -1.57
CA ASN A 61 7.57 14.11 -1.59
C ASN A 61 6.58 14.25 -0.42
N ILE A 62 5.78 13.20 -0.16
CA ILE A 62 4.72 13.24 0.85
C ILE A 62 5.25 12.92 2.25
N LYS A 63 6.40 12.26 2.42
CA LYS A 63 6.96 11.83 3.72
C LYS A 63 5.88 11.45 4.74
N PRO A 64 5.00 10.50 4.41
CA PRO A 64 3.91 10.12 5.30
C PRO A 64 4.44 9.38 6.52
N SER A 65 3.69 9.42 7.62
CA SER A 65 3.93 8.61 8.81
C SER A 65 3.13 7.30 8.81
N LEU A 66 2.10 7.21 7.95
CA LEU A 66 1.26 6.04 7.75
C LEU A 66 0.68 6.07 6.32
N ILE A 67 0.60 4.90 5.71
CA ILE A 67 0.01 4.70 4.38
C ILE A 67 -1.16 3.72 4.51
N LEU A 68 -2.31 4.05 3.95
CA LEU A 68 -3.48 3.17 3.88
C LEU A 68 -3.84 2.88 2.42
N SER A 69 -4.01 1.60 2.08
CA SER A 69 -4.33 1.10 0.74
C SER A 69 -5.49 0.09 0.73
N GLY A 70 -6.05 -0.30 -0.41
CA GLY A 70 -7.24 -1.19 -0.40
C GLY A 70 -7.58 -2.02 -1.65
N ASP A 71 -6.83 -1.91 -2.75
CA ASP A 71 -7.16 -2.59 -4.02
C ASP A 71 -7.14 -4.14 -3.95
N ASP A 72 -6.26 -4.77 -3.16
CA ASP A 72 -6.13 -6.24 -3.11
C ASP A 72 -7.28 -6.94 -2.34
N HIS A 73 -8.17 -6.19 -1.70
CA HIS A 73 -9.29 -6.74 -0.91
C HIS A 73 -8.84 -7.79 0.12
N ASP A 74 -7.71 -7.57 0.76
CA ASP A 74 -7.20 -8.45 1.80
C ASP A 74 -6.32 -7.59 2.72
N TYR A 75 -6.15 -8.05 3.95
CA TYR A 75 -5.27 -7.37 4.88
C TYR A 75 -3.81 -7.55 4.46
N TRP A 76 -3.06 -6.46 4.48
CA TRP A 76 -1.62 -6.45 4.26
C TRP A 76 -0.94 -5.48 5.21
N GLU A 77 0.20 -5.88 5.81
CA GLU A 77 1.06 -4.98 6.57
C GLU A 77 2.51 -5.09 6.09
N ILE A 78 3.04 -4.02 5.51
CA ILE A 78 4.47 -3.90 5.17
C ILE A 78 5.02 -2.54 5.60
N ARG A 79 6.34 -2.40 5.50
CA ARG A 79 7.05 -1.16 5.80
C ARG A 79 7.88 -0.69 4.61
N HIS A 80 7.77 0.59 4.31
CA HIS A 80 8.64 1.34 3.40
C HIS A 80 9.68 2.08 4.23
N GLY A 81 10.78 1.40 4.57
CA GLY A 81 11.72 1.86 5.59
C GLY A 81 11.05 1.89 6.97
N GLU A 82 10.86 3.08 7.54
CA GLU A 82 10.18 3.25 8.83
C GLU A 82 8.67 3.44 8.71
N ILE A 83 8.16 3.66 7.48
CA ILE A 83 6.77 4.05 7.23
C ILE A 83 5.91 2.80 7.04
N PRO A 84 4.92 2.54 7.91
CA PRO A 84 3.98 1.43 7.74
C PRO A 84 2.99 1.71 6.60
N GLU A 85 2.76 0.71 5.75
CA GLU A 85 1.62 0.61 4.85
C GLU A 85 0.69 -0.51 5.33
N ILE A 86 -0.58 -0.16 5.55
CA ILE A 86 -1.64 -1.09 5.90
C ILE A 86 -2.65 -1.12 4.77
N SER A 87 -2.80 -2.26 4.10
CA SER A 87 -3.91 -2.47 3.19
C SER A 87 -5.12 -2.95 3.99
N VAL A 88 -6.23 -2.25 3.84
CA VAL A 88 -7.49 -2.62 4.46
C VAL A 88 -8.24 -3.61 3.58
N ASN A 89 -8.87 -4.59 4.22
CA ASN A 89 -9.78 -5.49 3.54
C ASN A 89 -11.03 -4.71 3.08
N THR A 90 -11.69 -5.23 2.05
CA THR A 90 -12.94 -4.68 1.53
C THR A 90 -14.10 -4.95 2.49
N PHE A 91 -14.84 -3.89 2.84
CA PHE A 91 -16.09 -3.96 3.60
C PHE A 91 -17.28 -4.25 2.68
N SER A 92 -17.25 -5.35 1.93
CA SER A 92 -18.38 -5.71 1.06
C SER A 92 -19.23 -6.82 1.68
N PHE A 93 -20.55 -6.61 1.75
CA PHE A 93 -21.52 -7.67 2.07
C PHE A 93 -21.62 -8.75 0.97
N ALA A 94 -20.95 -8.56 -0.18
CA ALA A 94 -20.83 -9.55 -1.24
C ALA A 94 -19.53 -10.37 -1.18
N MET A 95 -18.59 -10.06 -0.27
CA MET A 95 -17.55 -11.01 0.09
C MET A 95 -18.18 -12.09 0.94
N VAL A 96 -18.68 -13.13 0.28
CA VAL A 96 -18.94 -14.41 0.93
C VAL A 96 -17.60 -14.89 1.48
N THR A 97 -17.40 -14.68 2.77
CA THR A 97 -16.50 -15.52 3.54
C THR A 97 -17.10 -16.92 3.48
N THR A 98 -16.50 -17.82 2.71
CA THR A 98 -16.84 -19.25 2.82
C THR A 98 -16.34 -19.71 4.18
N PHE A 99 -17.17 -19.53 5.21
CA PHE A 99 -17.11 -20.35 6.40
C PHE A 99 -17.96 -21.58 6.14
N VAL A 100 -17.27 -22.73 6.10
CA VAL A 100 -17.75 -24.13 6.04
C VAL A 100 -18.55 -24.56 4.81
#